data_AF-A0A9D8T4G9-F1
#
_entry.id   AF-A0A9D8T4G9-F1
#
_cell.length_a   1.000
_cell.length_b   1.000
_cell.length_c   1.000
_cell.angle_alpha   90.00
_cell.angle_beta   90.00
_cell.angle_gamma   90.00
#
_symmetry.space_group_name_H-M   'P 1'
#
loop_
_entity.id
_entity.type
_entity.pdbx_description
1 polymer ?
#
loop_
_entity_poly.entity_id
_entity_poly.type
_entity_poly.pdbx_seq_one_letter_code
_entity_poly.pdbx_strand_id
1 'polypeptide(L)' 'MTSSAEMNLTRFAKTSLAADFVKDHHGEWNHRDWLEFCAYLEDQGYTPIDLDQVGLLLEKNKAEYF' A
#
# COMPACT_ATOMS: atom_id res chain seq x y z
N MET A 1 -20.66 10.29 -3.62
CA MET A 1 -20.23 10.07 -2.24
C MET A 1 -18.99 9.22 -2.33
N THR A 2 -17.83 9.74 -1.94
CA THR A 2 -16.58 8.98 -1.96
C THR A 2 -16.66 7.90 -0.89
N SER A 3 -16.39 6.65 -1.23
CA SER A 3 -16.43 5.55 -0.26
C SER A 3 -15.29 5.72 0.76
N SER A 4 -15.46 5.25 1.99
CA SER A 4 -14.40 5.26 3.00
C SER A 4 -13.12 4.60 2.49
N ALA A 5 -13.25 3.57 1.63
CA ALA A 5 -12.14 2.90 0.96
C ALA A 5 -11.33 3.83 0.04
N GLU A 6 -11.99 4.66 -0.76
CA GLU A 6 -11.32 5.62 -1.64
C GLU A 6 -10.63 6.74 -0.84
N MET A 7 -11.24 7.18 0.27
CA MET A 7 -10.64 8.18 1.16
C MET A 7 -9.37 7.66 1.82
N ASN A 8 -9.40 6.42 2.32
CA ASN A 8 -8.24 5.77 2.93
C ASN A 8 -7.15 5.49 1.89
N LEU A 9 -7.50 5.05 0.69
CA LEU A 9 -6.54 4.87 -0.40
C LEU A 9 -5.87 6.20 -0.80
N THR A 10 -6.65 7.28 -0.91
CA THR A 10 -6.11 8.61 -1.20
C THR A 10 -5.17 9.10 -0.08
N ARG A 11 -5.51 8.81 1.17
CA ARG A 11 -4.66 9.12 2.32
C ARG A 11 -3.37 8.31 2.27
N PHE A 12 -3.46 7.00 2.01
CA PHE A 12 -2.33 6.10 1.85
C PHE A 12 -1.41 6.54 0.72
N ALA A 13 -1.95 6.87 -0.45
CA ALA A 13 -1.18 7.32 -1.61
C ALA A 13 -0.44 8.65 -1.41
N LYS A 14 -0.84 9.46 -0.42
CA LYS A 14 -0.14 10.69 -0.03
C LYS A 14 0.98 10.45 0.99
N THR A 15 1.06 9.25 1.56
CA THR A 15 2.13 8.88 2.50
C THR A 15 3.30 8.24 1.76
N SER A 16 4.46 8.25 2.43
CA SER A 16 5.64 7.53 1.95
C SER A 16 5.57 6.01 2.17
N LEU A 17 4.54 5.49 2.87
CA LEU A 17 4.43 4.07 3.23
C LEU A 17 4.55 3.12 2.03
N ALA A 18 3.93 3.47 0.90
CA ALA A 18 4.04 2.66 -0.32
C ALA A 18 5.48 2.62 -0.85
N ALA A 19 6.15 3.77 -0.88
CA ALA A 19 7.54 3.86 -1.34
C ALA A 19 8.52 3.22 -0.35
N ASP A 20 8.28 3.39 0.95
CA ASP A 20 9.10 2.80 2.01
C ASP A 20 9.00 1.28 1.99
N PHE A 21 7.79 0.70 1.83
CA PHE A 21 7.60 -0.74 1.66
C PHE A 21 8.37 -1.25 0.43
N VAL A 22 8.20 -0.61 -0.73
CA VAL A 22 8.91 -1.00 -1.95
C VAL A 22 10.43 -0.94 -1.76
N LYS A 23 10.95 0.07 -1.06
CA LYS A 23 12.40 0.21 -0.82
C LYS A 23 12.93 -0.80 0.19
N ASP A 24 12.23 -1.03 1.29
CA ASP A 24 12.60 -1.98 2.34
C ASP A 24 12.69 -3.42 1.78
N HIS A 25 11.75 -3.75 0.89
CA HIS A 25 11.71 -5.03 0.18
C HIS A 25 12.51 -5.03 -1.14
N HIS A 26 13.30 -3.99 -1.44
CA HIS A 26 14.10 -3.90 -2.68
C HIS A 26 13.31 -4.13 -3.99
N GLY A 27 12.03 -3.73 -4.03
CA GLY A 27 11.14 -3.94 -5.16
C GLY A 27 10.65 -5.38 -5.32
N GLU A 28 10.97 -6.27 -4.38
CA GLU A 28 10.60 -7.69 -4.40
C GLU A 28 9.99 -8.11 -3.06
N TRP A 29 8.68 -8.33 -3.04
CA TRP A 29 7.99 -8.82 -1.86
C TRP A 29 7.23 -10.10 -2.19
N ASN A 30 7.19 -11.03 -1.24
CA ASN A 30 6.43 -12.26 -1.39
C ASN A 30 5.01 -12.08 -0.85
N HIS A 31 4.20 -13.14 -0.98
CA HIS A 31 2.84 -13.16 -0.43
C HIS A 31 2.80 -12.90 1.09
N ARG A 32 3.83 -13.35 1.82
CA ARG A 32 3.90 -13.14 3.27
C ARG A 32 4.11 -11.67 3.62
N ASP A 33 5.08 -11.02 2.98
CA ASP A 33 5.36 -9.59 3.16
C ASP A 33 4.13 -8.74 2.84
N TRP A 34 3.39 -9.13 1.78
CA TRP A 34 2.11 -8.52 1.42
C TRP A 34 1.06 -8.63 2.52
N LEU A 35 0.89 -9.81 3.13
CA LEU A 35 -0.06 -10.01 4.23
C LEU A 35 0.34 -9.21 5.48
N GLU A 36 1.63 -9.18 5.82
CA GLU A 36 2.13 -8.39 6.95
C GLU A 36 1.89 -6.88 6.71
N PHE A 37 2.05 -6.41 5.47
CA PHE A 37 1.73 -5.03 5.09
C PHE A 37 0.23 -4.73 5.17
N CYS A 38 -0.62 -5.66 4.72
CA CYS A 38 -2.08 -5.52 4.83
C CYS A 38 -2.53 -5.41 6.29
N ALA A 39 -1.98 -6.27 7.17
CA ALA A 39 -2.25 -6.21 8.60
C ALA A 39 -1.76 -4.89 9.23
N TYR A 40 -0.60 -4.40 8.80
CA TYR A 40 -0.09 -3.08 9.22
C TYR A 40 -1.04 -1.95 8.80
N LEU A 41 -1.57 -1.97 7.57
CA LEU A 41 -2.54 -0.95 7.12
C LEU A 41 -3.84 -0.98 7.93
N GLU A 42 -4.31 -2.16 8.32
CA GLU A 42 -5.46 -2.31 9.22
C GLU A 42 -5.17 -1.71 10.60
N ASP A 43 -4.02 -2.02 11.21
CA ASP A 43 -3.61 -1.48 12.51
C ASP A 43 -3.48 0.05 12.49
N GLN A 44 -2.97 0.61 11.38
CA GLN A 44 -2.87 2.06 11.17
C GLN A 44 -4.22 2.74 10.85
N GLY A 45 -5.32 1.99 10.77
CA GLY A 45 -6.67 2.51 10.57
C GLY A 45 -6.97 2.91 9.14
N TYR A 46 -6.30 2.30 8.16
CA TYR A 46 -6.65 2.48 6.74
C TYR A 46 -7.83 1.59 6.32
N THR A 47 -8.33 0.69 7.17
CA THR A 47 -9.51 -0.12 6.85
C THR A 47 -10.83 0.65 7.03
N PRO A 48 -11.78 0.53 6.08
CA PRO A 48 -11.72 -0.25 4.85
C PRO A 48 -10.81 0.40 3.78
N ILE A 49 -10.04 -0.40 3.04
CA ILE A 49 -9.20 0.01 1.90
C ILE A 49 -9.24 -1.06 0.81
N ASP A 50 -9.11 -0.64 -0.45
CA ASP A 50 -9.02 -1.54 -1.59
C ASP A 50 -7.59 -2.05 -1.76
N LEU A 51 -7.37 -3.33 -1.40
CA LEU A 51 -6.05 -3.95 -1.42
C LEU A 51 -5.52 -4.18 -2.84
N ASP A 52 -6.40 -4.38 -3.83
CA ASP A 52 -5.99 -4.44 -5.24
C ASP A 52 -5.38 -3.11 -5.69
N GLN A 53 -6.00 -1.98 -5.32
CA GLN A 53 -5.46 -0.65 -5.60
C GLN A 53 -4.16 -0.37 -4.83
N VAL A 54 -4.02 -0.87 -3.60
CA VAL A 54 -2.76 -0.78 -2.85
C VAL A 54 -1.65 -1.51 -3.60
N GLY A 55 -1.89 -2.74 -4.07
CA GLY A 55 -0.92 -3.52 -4.84
C GLY A 55 -0.47 -2.80 -6.11
N LEU A 56 -1.42 -2.23 -6.87
CA LEU A 56 -1.11 -1.42 -8.06
C LEU A 56 -0.26 -0.19 -7.71
N LEU A 57 -0.49 0.44 -6.56
CA LEU A 57 0.31 1.58 -6.12
C LEU A 57 1.75 1.17 -5.78
N LEU A 58 1.93 0.00 -5.14
CA LEU A 58 3.26 -0.53 -4.85
C LEU A 58 4.02 -0.84 -6.14
N GLU A 59 3.39 -1.53 -7.09
CA GLU A 59 3.99 -1.82 -8.40
C GLU A 59 4.33 -0.54 -9.19
N LYS A 60 3.48 0.48 -9.11
CA LYS A 60 3.77 1.79 -9.71
C LYS A 60 5.00 2.44 -9.05
N ASN A 61 5.08 2.45 -7.72
CA ASN A 61 6.24 2.99 -7.01
C ASN A 61 7.50 2.21 -7.39
N LYS A 62 7.43 0.87 -7.43
CA LYS A 62 8.53 0.02 -7.88
C LYS A 62 9.05 0.45 -9.25
N ALA A 63 8.17 0.62 -10.24
CA ALA A 63 8.55 1.05 -11.59
C ALA A 63 9.17 2.46 -11.66
N GLU A 64 8.97 3.32 -10.65
CA GLU A 64 9.62 4.63 -10.57
C GLU A 64 10.99 4.59 -9.88
N TYR A 65 11.27 3.56 -9.07
CA TYR A 65 12.52 3.43 -8.31
C TYR A 65 13.49 2.36 -8.83
N PHE A 66 12.99 1.34 -9.54
CA PHE A 66 13.72 0.18 -10.05
C PHE A 66 13.41 -0.05 -11.54
#